data_AF-A0A9E5BLE1-F1
#
_entry.id   AF-A0A9E5BLE1-F1
#
_cell.length_a   1.000
_cell.length_b   1.000
_cell.length_c   1.000
_cell.angle_alpha   90.00
_cell.angle_beta   90.00
_cell.angle_gamma   90.00
#
_symmetry.space_group_name_H-M   'P 1'
#
loop_
_entity.id
_entity.type
_entity.pdbx_description
1 polymer ?
#
loop_
_entity_poly.entity_id
_entity_poly.type
_entity_poly.pdbx_seq_one_letter_code
_entity_poly.pdbx_strand_id
1 'polypeptide(L)' 'MNQPPVIAIDGPTASGKGTVAMHVANHLGFHYLDSGALYRLVALASQQKGISPSDYRAL' A
#
# COMPACT_ATOMS: atom_id res chain seq x y z
N MET A 1 20.20 -17.03 7.23
CA MET A 1 19.91 -15.59 7.35
C MET A 1 18.51 -15.46 7.92
N ASN A 2 18.34 -14.77 9.04
CA ASN A 2 17.03 -14.61 9.66
C ASN A 2 16.25 -13.53 8.90
N GLN A 3 15.09 -13.85 8.32
CA GLN A 3 14.25 -12.84 7.69
C GLN A 3 13.75 -11.85 8.76
N PRO A 4 13.72 -10.53 8.47
CA PRO A 4 13.14 -9.57 9.40
C PRO A 4 11.66 -9.88 9.63
N PRO A 5 11.14 -9.71 10.85
CA PRO A 5 9.72 -9.92 11.13
C PRO A 5 8.84 -8.97 10.30
N VAL A 6 7.71 -9.48 9.80
CA VAL A 6 6.74 -8.72 8.99
C VAL A 6 5.37 -8.81 9.64
N ILE A 7 4.67 -7.67 9.73
CA ILE A 7 3.30 -7.59 10.26
C ILE A 7 2.40 -7.08 9.13
N ALA A 8 1.39 -7.86 8.77
CA ALA A 8 0.34 -7.46 7.83
C ALA A 8 -0.92 -7.03 8.62
N ILE A 9 -1.51 -5.89 8.24
CA ILE A 9 -2.72 -5.34 8.87
C ILE A 9 -3.76 -5.12 7.77
N ASP A 10 -4.73 -6.02 7.70
CA ASP A 10 -5.78 -6.03 6.70
C ASP A 10 -7.15 -5.67 7.27
N GLY A 11 -7.99 -5.09 6.42
CA GLY A 11 -9.34 -4.69 6.77
C GLY A 11 -10.05 -3.96 5.64
N PRO A 12 -11.38 -3.83 5.71
CA PRO A 12 -12.16 -3.18 4.66
C PRO A 12 -11.77 -1.71 4.48
N THR A 13 -12.25 -1.10 3.40
CA THR A 13 -12.10 0.34 3.18
C THR A 13 -12.70 1.11 4.37
N ALA A 14 -12.06 2.23 4.75
CA ALA A 14 -12.47 3.08 5.86
C ALA A 14 -12.45 2.46 7.28
N SER A 15 -11.86 1.27 7.46
CA SER A 15 -11.67 0.64 8.79
C SER A 15 -10.62 1.30 9.69
N GLY A 16 -9.86 2.28 9.18
CA GLY A 16 -8.74 2.89 9.91
C GLY A 16 -7.43 2.10 9.89
N LYS A 17 -7.33 1.01 9.11
CA LYS A 17 -6.15 0.13 9.05
C LYS A 17 -4.81 0.85 8.80
N GLY A 18 -4.78 1.86 7.93
CA GLY A 18 -3.55 2.61 7.64
C GLY A 18 -3.07 3.41 8.86
N THR A 19 -4.01 4.03 9.57
CA THR A 19 -3.72 4.76 10.82
C THR A 19 -3.20 3.82 11.89
N VAL A 20 -3.88 2.68 12.11
CA VAL A 20 -3.43 1.65 13.08
C VAL A 20 -2.05 1.11 12.70
N ALA A 21 -1.84 0.78 11.43
CA ALA A 21 -0.56 0.25 10.96
C ALA A 21 0.60 1.23 11.14
N MET A 22 0.38 2.52 10.87
CA MET A 22 1.37 3.57 11.13
C MET A 22 1.70 3.68 12.62
N HIS A 23 0.69 3.64 13.52
CA HIS A 23 0.93 3.68 14.96
C HIS A 23 1.67 2.44 15.47
N VAL A 24 1.31 1.25 14.99
CA VAL A 24 2.00 -0.01 15.32
C VAL A 24 3.46 0.04 14.87
N ALA A 25 3.72 0.50 13.64
CA ALA A 25 5.07 0.62 13.11
C ALA A 25 5.93 1.58 13.94
N ASN A 26 5.39 2.77 14.28
CA ASN A 26 6.09 3.74 15.12
C ASN A 26 6.35 3.21 16.54
N HIS A 27 5.40 2.48 17.12
CA HIS A 27 5.55 1.93 18.47
C HIS A 27 6.60 0.81 18.53
N LEU A 28 6.69 -0.02 17.50
CA LEU A 28 7.59 -1.17 17.44
C LEU A 28 8.94 -0.86 16.77
N GLY A 29 9.11 0.34 16.19
CA GLY A 29 10.32 0.71 15.44
C GLY A 29 10.43 0.04 14.06
N PHE A 30 9.29 -0.31 13.44
CA PHE A 30 9.23 -0.92 12.12
C PHE A 30 9.12 0.15 11.03
N HIS A 31 9.58 -0.18 9.83
CA HIS A 31 9.20 0.57 8.64
C HIS A 31 7.72 0.35 8.30
N TYR A 32 7.04 1.40 7.84
CA TYR A 32 5.64 1.37 7.43
C TYR A 32 5.52 1.38 5.90
N LEU A 33 4.65 0.50 5.37
CA LEU A 33 4.32 0.42 3.94
C LEU A 33 2.80 0.52 3.75
N ASP A 34 2.33 1.58 3.08
CA ASP A 34 0.93 1.72 2.67
C ASP A 34 0.74 1.15 1.26
N SER A 35 0.31 -0.11 1.16
CA SER A 35 -0.01 -0.75 -0.12
C SER A 35 -1.12 -0.02 -0.88
N GLY A 36 -2.09 0.57 -0.18
CA GLY A 36 -3.17 1.35 -0.78
C GLY A 36 -2.66 2.62 -1.46
N ALA A 37 -1.65 3.27 -0.91
CA ALA A 37 -1.02 4.42 -1.55
C ALA A 37 -0.34 4.03 -2.86
N LEU A 38 0.34 2.89 -2.90
CA LEU A 38 0.96 2.36 -4.12
C LEU A 38 -0.09 2.12 -5.21
N TYR A 39 -1.20 1.44 -4.89
CA TYR A 39 -2.29 1.23 -5.86
C TYR A 39 -2.87 2.54 -6.40
N ARG A 40 -3.08 3.55 -5.52
CA ARG A 40 -3.59 4.86 -5.95
C ARG A 40 -2.60 5.61 -6.84
N LEU A 41 -1.30 5.54 -6.53
CA LEU A 41 -0.25 6.16 -7.34
C LEU A 41 -0.15 5.53 -8.73
N VAL A 42 -0.20 4.20 -8.81
CA VAL A 42 -0.21 3.49 -10.10
C VAL A 42 -1.43 3.89 -10.92
N ALA A 43 -2.62 3.89 -10.31
CA ALA A 43 -3.85 4.29 -10.99
C ALA A 43 -3.78 5.75 -11.51
N LEU A 44 -3.27 6.67 -10.69
CA LEU A 44 -3.07 8.06 -11.10
C LEU A 44 -2.09 8.18 -12.28
N ALA A 45 -0.96 7.47 -12.22
CA ALA A 45 0.03 7.49 -13.29
C ALA A 45 -0.54 6.91 -14.61
N SER A 46 -1.34 5.84 -14.55
CA SER A 46 -2.05 5.31 -15.71
C SER A 46 -3.01 6.33 -16.31
N GLN A 47 -3.80 7.01 -15.48
CA GLN A 47 -4.73 8.05 -15.92
C GLN A 47 -4.00 9.20 -16.61
N GLN A 48 -2.88 9.67 -16.04
CA GLN A 48 -2.07 10.74 -16.62
C GLN A 48 -1.45 10.36 -17.97
N LYS A 49 -1.12 9.08 -18.17
CA LYS A 49 -0.59 8.55 -19.43
C LYS A 49 -1.68 8.14 -20.43
N GLY A 50 -2.96 8.26 -20.08
CA GLY A 50 -4.06 7.81 -20.94
C GLY A 50 -4.09 6.29 -21.16
N ILE A 51 -3.49 5.50 -20.26
CA ILE A 51 -3.49 4.04 -20.35
C ILE A 51 -4.91 3.53 -20.04
N SER A 52 -5.44 2.68 -20.91
CA SER A 52 -6.74 2.04 -20.67
C SER A 52 -6.69 1.17 -19.41
N PRO A 53 -7.71 1.22 -18.52
CA PRO A 53 -7.81 0.31 -17.38
C PRO A 53 -7.85 -1.18 -17.77
N SER A 54 -8.21 -1.50 -19.02
CA SER A 54 -8.19 -2.86 -19.55
C SER A 54 -6.84 -3.30 -20.13
N ASP A 55 -5.89 -2.37 -20.29
CA ASP A 55 -4.56 -2.67 -20.81
C ASP A 55 -3.58 -2.96 -19.67
N TYR A 56 -3.67 -4.17 -19.14
CA TYR A 56 -2.80 -4.64 -18.06
C TYR A 56 -1.33 -4.83 -18.47
N ARG A 57 -0.99 -4.69 -19.76
CA ARG A 57 0.38 -4.85 -20.29
C ARG A 57 1.12 -3.53 -20.46
N ALA A 58 0.41 -2.40 -20.42
CA ALA A 58 0.99 -1.07 -20.60
C ALA A 58 1.57 -0.44 -19.32
N LEU A 59 1.44 -1.13 -18.18
CA LEU A 59 1.95 -0.74 -16.87
C LEU A 59 3.30 -1.38 -16.55
#